data_AF-A0A7Y2E128-F1
#
_entry.id   AF-A0A7Y2E128-F1
#
_cell.length_a   1.000
_cell.length_b   1.000
_cell.length_c   1.000
_cell.angle_alpha   90.00
_cell.angle_beta   90.00
_cell.angle_gamma   90.00
#
_symmetry.space_group_name_H-M   'P 1'
#
loop_
_entity.id
_entity.type
_entity.pdbx_description
1 polymer ?
#
loop_
_entity_poly.entity_id
_entity_poly.type
_entity_poly.pdbx_seq_one_letter_code
_entity_poly.pdbx_strand_id
1 'polypeptide(L)'
;LTARLPGVRVEMINLGMTAVNSYTIRDLTRHVRRMEPDAVVIYAGHNEYYGALGVGSTPSIAPKGVWFGRLQLLLKRSALYLAIERVLLGPPDYGLGPKSNARTLMSRVVRDAGITYDGERYAAGLRQFENNMDAVLEEFEDADIPVFAGTLVANLSGQAPLSDNPDAMAAFERGRELLSAGDVDAARSAFRDAMNLDAIRFRAPTAVNERIRSWSERDGVSVVDLEPVFRAASDEGIPGYDLFTDHLHPTLEGYDLMAGAFFENMEAHPVVSGLADDDRITIPWDERAGSDAFSLASADILIERLLSDYPFRKNVAEDSTTVEYARELAVRKSSGRLGDSLAAVVMTSPMSIQAALNEGARLSLARGDSLAAMRYYASLFHWQPFNAQLMQNAVAAGLASAARDSVVERLALFGANRTGDAFFWNALAVTQLRQGRLESAGAALKRAALIDPDSPVMLYNRARMHLAAGDSAAARRDLDRFRAAQRRAGQ
;
A
#
# COMPACT_ATOMS: atom_id res chain seq x y z
N LEU A 1 -4.31 -4.80 -12.24
CA LEU A 1 -4.94 -6.14 -12.35
C LEU A 1 -6.44 -6.08 -12.65
N THR A 2 -7.30 -5.62 -11.74
CA THR A 2 -8.77 -5.65 -11.93
C THR A 2 -9.27 -4.94 -13.20
N ALA A 3 -8.68 -3.81 -13.56
CA ALA A 3 -9.02 -3.12 -14.81
C ALA A 3 -8.56 -3.90 -16.05
N ARG A 4 -7.48 -4.68 -15.92
CA ARG A 4 -6.90 -5.44 -17.01
C ARG A 4 -7.59 -6.78 -17.25
N LEU A 5 -8.21 -7.33 -16.21
CA LEU A 5 -8.92 -8.61 -16.21
C LEU A 5 -10.42 -8.39 -15.89
N PRO A 6 -11.17 -7.71 -16.78
CA PRO A 6 -12.56 -7.37 -16.50
C PRO A 6 -13.43 -8.63 -16.30
N GLY A 7 -14.14 -8.68 -15.18
CA GLY A 7 -15.03 -9.79 -14.83
C GLY A 7 -14.32 -11.06 -14.37
N VAL A 8 -13.00 -11.02 -14.22
CA VAL A 8 -12.25 -11.97 -13.39
C VAL A 8 -12.27 -11.42 -11.97
N ARG A 9 -12.65 -12.27 -11.01
CA ARG A 9 -12.59 -11.90 -9.60
C ARG A 9 -11.12 -11.88 -9.16
N VAL A 10 -10.57 -10.69 -8.99
CA VAL A 10 -9.22 -10.50 -8.44
C VAL A 10 -9.30 -10.22 -6.96
N GLU A 11 -8.65 -11.05 -6.16
CA GLU A 11 -8.48 -10.84 -4.71
C GLU A 11 -7.03 -10.51 -4.40
N MET A 12 -6.82 -9.51 -3.54
CA MET A 12 -5.50 -9.12 -3.06
C MET A 12 -5.54 -9.12 -1.53
N ILE A 13 -4.71 -9.96 -0.93
CA ILE A 13 -4.63 -10.13 0.52
C ILE A 13 -3.34 -9.46 0.99
N ASN A 14 -3.47 -8.32 1.67
CA ASN A 14 -2.32 -7.65 2.27
C ASN A 14 -1.97 -8.33 3.60
N LEU A 15 -0.79 -8.95 3.66
CA LEU A 15 -0.21 -9.55 4.87
C LEU A 15 0.96 -8.74 5.44
N GLY A 16 1.15 -7.52 4.94
CA GLY A 16 2.11 -6.56 5.45
C GLY A 16 1.74 -6.12 6.86
N MET A 17 2.74 -6.11 7.73
CA MET A 17 2.61 -5.66 9.11
C MET A 17 3.83 -4.84 9.50
N THR A 18 3.69 -3.96 10.48
CA THR A 18 4.79 -3.12 10.94
C THR A 18 5.89 -3.96 11.60
N ALA A 19 7.15 -3.59 11.35
CA ALA A 19 8.33 -4.18 11.99
C ALA A 19 8.52 -5.71 11.80
N VAL A 20 8.00 -6.30 10.72
CA VAL A 20 8.20 -7.73 10.40
C VAL A 20 9.47 -8.00 9.62
N ASN A 21 10.12 -9.13 9.93
CA ASN A 21 11.30 -9.64 9.23
C ASN A 21 11.05 -11.05 8.64
N SER A 22 12.11 -11.67 8.12
CA SER A 22 12.06 -12.98 7.48
C SER A 22 11.51 -14.11 8.36
N TYR A 23 11.60 -14.02 9.70
CA TYR A 23 11.00 -15.03 10.59
C TYR A 23 9.48 -15.05 10.50
N THR A 24 8.87 -13.87 10.54
CA THR A 24 7.42 -13.73 10.45
C THR A 24 6.92 -14.21 9.10
N ILE A 25 7.63 -13.85 8.02
CA ILE A 25 7.30 -14.28 6.66
C ILE A 25 7.29 -15.81 6.60
N ARG A 26 8.38 -16.45 7.05
CA ARG A 26 8.50 -17.90 7.10
C ARG A 26 7.41 -18.59 7.93
N ASP A 27 7.03 -18.02 9.07
CA ASP A 27 5.94 -18.57 9.90
C ASP A 27 4.59 -18.50 9.16
N LEU A 28 4.35 -17.39 8.44
CA LEU A 28 3.14 -17.17 7.66
C LEU A 28 3.08 -18.00 6.38
N THR A 29 4.21 -18.36 5.76
CA THR A 29 4.25 -19.04 4.44
C THR A 29 3.33 -20.25 4.36
N ARG A 30 3.33 -21.12 5.39
CA ARG A 30 2.45 -22.31 5.41
C ARG A 30 0.97 -21.95 5.49
N HIS A 31 0.64 -20.82 6.11
CA HIS A 31 -0.74 -20.32 6.13
C HIS A 31 -1.11 -19.72 4.78
N VAL A 32 -0.19 -18.99 4.15
CA VAL A 32 -0.37 -18.44 2.80
C VAL A 32 -0.58 -19.55 1.78
N ARG A 33 0.25 -20.61 1.80
CA ARG A 33 0.08 -21.76 0.92
C ARG A 33 -1.30 -22.42 1.04
N ARG A 34 -1.87 -22.49 2.25
CA ARG A 34 -3.23 -23.03 2.49
C ARG A 34 -4.35 -22.13 1.98
N MET A 35 -4.07 -20.87 1.66
CA MET A 35 -5.01 -19.99 0.99
C MET A 35 -5.06 -20.26 -0.53
N GLU A 36 -4.18 -21.12 -1.04
CA GLU A 36 -4.08 -21.50 -2.46
C GLU A 36 -3.96 -20.26 -3.39
N PRO A 37 -2.99 -19.37 -3.18
CA PRO A 37 -2.85 -18.17 -4.00
C PRO A 37 -2.34 -18.52 -5.40
N ASP A 38 -2.85 -17.82 -6.42
CA ASP A 38 -2.32 -17.92 -7.79
C ASP A 38 -0.93 -17.30 -7.96
N ALA A 39 -0.59 -16.34 -7.10
CA ALA A 39 0.72 -15.67 -7.08
C ALA A 39 0.99 -15.03 -5.71
N VAL A 40 2.27 -14.86 -5.38
CA VAL A 40 2.72 -14.20 -4.15
C VAL A 40 3.63 -13.02 -4.49
N VAL A 41 3.41 -11.87 -3.84
CA VAL A 41 4.31 -10.70 -3.93
C VAL A 41 5.08 -10.56 -2.63
N ILE A 42 6.40 -10.45 -2.72
CA ILE A 42 7.28 -10.29 -1.55
C ILE A 42 8.09 -8.99 -1.70
N TYR A 43 7.90 -8.06 -0.77
CA TYR A 43 8.74 -6.88 -0.57
C TYR A 43 9.11 -6.80 0.92
N ALA A 44 10.29 -7.32 1.28
CA ALA A 44 10.72 -7.42 2.67
C ALA A 44 12.24 -7.47 2.85
N GLY A 45 12.72 -6.91 3.96
CA GLY A 45 14.11 -7.04 4.42
C GLY A 45 14.65 -5.82 5.18
N HIS A 46 13.99 -4.66 5.13
CA HIS A 46 14.36 -3.48 5.94
C HIS A 46 14.46 -3.78 7.43
N ASN A 47 13.50 -4.55 7.97
CA ASN A 47 13.46 -4.88 9.39
C ASN A 47 14.26 -6.14 9.74
N GLU A 48 15.14 -6.67 8.87
CA GLU A 48 15.80 -7.94 9.16
C GLU A 48 16.58 -7.92 10.48
N TYR A 49 17.23 -6.79 10.75
CA TYR A 49 18.04 -6.59 11.93
C TYR A 49 17.23 -6.27 13.19
N TYR A 50 16.22 -5.40 13.10
CA TYR A 50 15.50 -4.86 14.27
C TYR A 50 14.05 -5.34 14.42
N GLY A 51 13.52 -6.03 13.42
CA GLY A 51 12.20 -6.67 13.49
C GLY A 51 12.16 -7.73 14.59
N ALA A 52 10.96 -8.21 14.91
CA ALA A 52 10.78 -9.19 15.99
C ALA A 52 11.73 -10.40 15.83
N LEU A 53 12.48 -10.75 16.88
CA LEU A 53 13.51 -11.80 16.89
C LEU A 53 14.78 -11.50 16.06
N GLY A 54 14.89 -10.31 15.46
CA GLY A 54 16.07 -9.87 14.75
C GLY A 54 17.28 -9.68 15.68
N VAL A 55 18.48 -9.81 15.13
CA VAL A 55 19.76 -9.78 15.87
C VAL A 55 20.03 -8.48 16.63
N GLY A 56 19.39 -7.38 16.23
CA GLY A 56 19.43 -6.06 16.86
C GLY A 56 18.23 -5.76 17.75
N SER A 57 17.19 -6.61 17.77
CA SER A 57 16.09 -6.46 18.71
C SER A 57 16.56 -6.83 20.12
N THR A 58 16.23 -6.03 21.14
CA THR A 58 16.40 -6.41 22.54
C THR A 58 15.27 -7.36 22.94
N PRO A 59 15.53 -8.64 23.25
CA PRO A 59 14.55 -9.44 23.97
C PRO A 59 14.67 -9.04 25.43
N SER A 60 13.59 -8.54 26.00
CA SER A 60 13.35 -8.68 27.43
C SER A 60 13.39 -10.20 27.73
N ILE A 61 14.49 -10.66 28.32
CA ILE A 61 14.62 -11.94 29.06
C ILE A 61 14.84 -13.24 28.24
N ALA A 62 14.90 -13.22 26.91
CA ALA A 62 15.08 -14.46 26.11
C ALA A 62 16.50 -14.69 25.56
N PRO A 63 17.08 -15.92 25.65
CA PRO A 63 18.38 -16.24 25.05
C PRO A 63 18.36 -16.19 23.52
N LYS A 64 19.48 -15.76 22.94
CA LYS A 64 19.65 -15.51 21.50
C LYS A 64 19.85 -16.81 20.72
N GLY A 65 19.12 -16.98 19.61
CA GLY A 65 19.34 -18.06 18.62
C GLY A 65 18.10 -18.39 17.78
N VAL A 66 18.32 -18.78 16.52
CA VAL A 66 17.28 -19.17 15.53
C VAL A 66 16.32 -20.22 16.10
N TRP A 67 16.84 -21.17 16.88
CA TRP A 67 16.06 -22.24 17.51
C TRP A 67 15.12 -21.72 18.61
N PHE A 68 15.58 -20.77 19.43
CA PHE A 68 14.76 -20.19 20.49
C PHE A 68 13.65 -19.29 19.94
N GLY A 69 13.94 -18.52 18.88
CA GLY A 69 12.93 -17.74 18.17
C GLY A 69 11.80 -18.62 17.61
N ARG A 70 12.15 -19.78 17.03
CA ARG A 70 11.17 -20.78 16.55
C ARG A 70 10.34 -21.38 17.69
N LEU A 71 10.97 -21.69 18.82
CA LEU A 71 10.27 -22.21 19.99
C LEU A 71 9.30 -21.17 20.56
N GLN A 72 9.69 -19.89 20.62
CA GLN A 72 8.83 -18.81 21.07
C GLN A 72 7.62 -18.61 20.14
N LEU A 73 7.82 -18.65 18.82
CA LEU A 73 6.73 -18.58 17.84
C LEU A 73 5.77 -19.78 17.98
N LEU A 74 6.30 -20.99 18.17
CA LEU A 74 5.49 -22.19 18.44
C LEU A 74 4.66 -22.02 19.71
N LEU A 75 5.26 -21.52 20.79
CA LEU A 75 4.58 -21.29 22.06
C LEU A 75 3.49 -20.22 21.93
N LYS A 76 3.71 -19.16 21.13
CA LYS A 76 2.71 -18.12 20.84
C LYS A 76 1.44 -18.63 20.15
N ARG A 77 1.45 -19.84 19.58
CA ARG A 77 0.25 -20.50 19.05
C ARG A 77 -0.68 -21.04 20.15
N SER A 78 -0.22 -21.03 21.41
CA SER A 78 -1.00 -21.48 22.56
C SER A 78 -1.71 -20.32 23.26
N ALA A 79 -3.03 -20.42 23.41
CA ALA A 79 -3.81 -19.49 24.21
C ALA A 79 -3.32 -19.41 25.67
N LEU A 80 -2.78 -20.51 26.21
CA LEU A 80 -2.19 -20.55 27.55
C LEU A 80 -0.92 -19.71 27.63
N TYR A 81 -0.04 -19.81 26.63
CA TYR A 81 1.17 -19.00 26.59
C TYR A 81 0.84 -17.52 26.46
N LEU A 82 -0.10 -17.16 25.58
CA LEU A 82 -0.57 -15.78 25.43
C LEU A 82 -1.21 -15.24 26.71
N ALA A 83 -1.96 -16.06 27.45
CA ALA A 83 -2.52 -15.69 28.75
C ALA A 83 -1.43 -15.45 29.80
N ILE A 84 -0.43 -16.34 29.87
CA ILE A 84 0.72 -16.20 30.78
C ILE A 84 1.54 -14.96 30.41
N GLU A 85 1.85 -14.75 29.13
CA GLU A 85 2.57 -13.58 28.61
C GLU A 85 1.82 -12.29 28.97
N ARG A 86 0.50 -12.26 28.81
CA ARG A 86 -0.34 -11.10 29.15
C ARG A 86 -0.40 -10.81 30.66
N VAL A 87 -0.37 -11.84 31.50
CA VAL A 87 -0.32 -11.69 32.97
C VAL A 87 1.05 -11.20 33.42
N LEU A 88 2.14 -11.70 32.81
CA LEU A 88 3.51 -11.36 33.20
C LEU A 88 3.99 -10.02 32.61
N LEU A 89 3.61 -9.69 31.38
CA LEU A 89 4.12 -8.53 30.63
C LEU A 89 3.07 -7.41 30.44
N GLY A 90 1.81 -7.66 30.78
CA GLY A 90 0.71 -6.72 30.57
C GLY A 90 0.25 -6.62 29.10
N PRO A 91 -0.77 -5.79 28.81
CA PRO A 91 -1.20 -5.52 27.43
C PRO A 91 -0.13 -4.72 26.66
N PRO A 92 0.07 -4.99 25.35
CA PRO A 92 1.02 -4.24 24.54
C PRO A 92 0.63 -2.75 24.44
N ASP A 93 1.59 -1.88 24.74
CA ASP A 93 1.45 -0.42 24.58
C ASP A 93 1.90 0.02 23.19
N TYR A 94 0.92 0.39 22.37
CA TYR A 94 1.12 0.81 20.98
C TYR A 94 1.42 2.31 20.81
N GLY A 95 1.48 3.11 21.89
CA GLY A 95 1.86 4.53 21.75
C GLY A 95 0.75 5.45 21.21
N LEU A 96 -0.50 4.97 21.14
CA LEU A 96 -1.64 5.69 20.51
C LEU A 96 -2.59 6.35 21.52
N GLY A 97 -2.34 6.19 22.82
CA GLY A 97 -3.20 6.74 23.88
C GLY A 97 -2.61 7.99 24.53
N PRO A 98 -3.43 8.91 25.09
CA PRO A 98 -2.93 10.06 25.86
C PRO A 98 -2.18 9.67 27.15
N LYS A 99 -2.26 8.39 27.54
CA LYS A 99 -1.47 7.77 28.64
C LYS A 99 -0.41 6.77 28.16
N SER A 100 -0.22 6.64 26.85
CA SER A 100 0.81 5.75 26.30
C SER A 100 2.19 6.35 26.55
N ASN A 101 3.20 5.49 26.69
CA ASN A 101 4.57 5.92 26.98
C ASN A 101 5.04 6.96 25.95
N ALA A 102 5.70 8.03 26.39
CA ALA A 102 6.00 9.18 25.56
C ALA A 102 7.09 8.95 24.48
N ARG A 103 7.75 7.79 24.50
CA ARG A 103 8.79 7.37 23.53
C ARG A 103 8.24 6.49 22.40
N THR A 104 8.69 6.73 21.18
CA THR A 104 8.34 5.90 20.00
C THR A 104 8.84 4.46 20.14
N LEU A 105 8.29 3.53 19.35
CA LEU A 105 8.79 2.15 19.32
C LEU A 105 10.26 2.10 18.84
N MET A 106 10.64 2.93 17.88
CA MET A 106 12.02 3.01 17.38
C MET A 106 13.00 3.44 18.49
N SER A 107 12.65 4.44 19.30
CA SER A 107 13.53 4.87 20.40
C SER A 107 13.70 3.85 21.53
N ARG A 108 12.80 2.85 21.62
CA ARG A 108 12.92 1.73 22.56
C ARG A 108 13.83 0.62 22.03
N VAL A 109 13.73 0.30 20.74
CA VAL A 109 14.44 -0.84 20.12
C VAL A 109 15.94 -0.56 19.94
N VAL A 110 16.34 0.70 19.75
CA VAL A 110 17.72 1.08 19.41
C VAL A 110 18.63 1.25 20.64
N ARG A 111 18.14 1.00 21.86
CA ARG A 111 18.72 1.54 23.11
C ARG A 111 20.16 1.17 23.48
N ASP A 112 20.89 0.25 22.84
CA ASP A 112 22.32 0.05 23.22
C ASP A 112 23.25 -0.75 22.28
N ALA A 113 22.95 -0.94 20.99
CA ALA A 113 23.97 -1.48 20.08
C ALA A 113 23.67 -1.21 18.61
N GLY A 114 24.41 -0.25 18.03
CA GLY A 114 24.54 -0.16 16.58
C GLY A 114 25.11 -1.46 16.00
N ILE A 115 24.75 -1.78 14.76
CA ILE A 115 25.22 -2.96 14.04
C ILE A 115 26.32 -2.52 13.08
N THR A 116 27.58 -2.74 13.48
CA THR A 116 28.74 -2.39 12.66
C THR A 116 28.72 -3.12 11.32
N TYR A 117 29.09 -2.42 10.25
CA TYR A 117 29.26 -3.01 8.92
C TYR A 117 30.29 -4.14 8.96
N ASP A 118 30.05 -5.23 8.23
CA ASP A 118 30.88 -6.45 8.23
C ASP A 118 31.16 -7.09 9.61
N GLY A 119 30.45 -6.67 10.65
CA GLY A 119 30.55 -7.28 11.98
C GLY A 119 29.81 -8.61 12.09
N GLU A 120 30.02 -9.32 13.20
CA GLU A 120 29.38 -10.61 13.45
C GLU A 120 27.84 -10.54 13.41
N ARG A 121 27.25 -9.48 14.00
CA ARG A 121 25.80 -9.25 13.99
C ARG A 121 25.28 -8.91 12.59
N TYR A 122 26.07 -8.21 11.78
CA TYR A 122 25.75 -7.91 10.40
C TYR A 122 25.64 -9.22 9.60
N ALA A 123 26.70 -10.04 9.64
CA ALA A 123 26.72 -11.32 8.94
C ALA A 123 25.64 -12.29 9.45
N ALA A 124 25.32 -12.26 10.75
CA ALA A 124 24.22 -13.05 11.32
C ALA A 124 22.85 -12.64 10.78
N GLY A 125 22.59 -11.34 10.59
CA GLY A 125 21.35 -10.85 9.99
C GLY A 125 21.22 -11.25 8.51
N LEU A 126 22.30 -11.21 7.73
CA LEU A 126 22.29 -11.69 6.34
C LEU A 126 22.01 -13.19 6.25
N ARG A 127 22.71 -14.01 7.06
CA ARG A 127 22.45 -15.45 7.12
C ARG A 127 21.02 -15.76 7.57
N GLN A 128 20.45 -14.95 8.46
CA GLN A 128 19.07 -15.10 8.91
C GLN A 128 18.10 -14.88 7.75
N PHE A 129 18.28 -13.79 7.00
CA PHE A 129 17.47 -13.46 5.83
C PHE A 129 17.52 -14.58 4.80
N GLU A 130 18.73 -14.97 4.41
CA GLU A 130 19.01 -16.01 3.41
C GLU A 130 18.33 -17.34 3.80
N ASN A 131 18.67 -17.90 4.97
CA ASN A 131 18.10 -19.18 5.42
C ASN A 131 16.58 -19.20 5.61
N ASN A 132 15.98 -18.04 5.91
CA ASN A 132 14.54 -17.96 6.07
C ASN A 132 13.85 -17.79 4.72
N MET A 133 14.37 -16.92 3.85
CA MET A 133 13.79 -16.68 2.54
C MET A 133 13.98 -17.87 1.61
N ASP A 134 15.09 -18.59 1.66
CA ASP A 134 15.27 -19.84 0.91
C ASP A 134 14.15 -20.83 1.25
N ALA A 135 13.88 -21.03 2.54
CA ALA A 135 12.78 -21.91 2.99
C ALA A 135 11.38 -21.38 2.62
N VAL A 136 11.22 -20.07 2.43
CA VAL A 136 9.96 -19.46 1.96
C VAL A 136 9.77 -19.74 0.48
N LEU A 137 10.81 -19.54 -0.32
CA LEU A 137 10.79 -19.73 -1.77
C LEU A 137 10.63 -21.22 -2.11
N GLU A 138 11.37 -22.11 -1.45
CA GLU A 138 11.22 -23.57 -1.58
C GLU A 138 9.77 -24.02 -1.34
N GLU A 139 9.09 -23.49 -0.33
CA GLU A 139 7.70 -23.87 -0.02
C GLU A 139 6.70 -23.43 -1.11
N PHE A 140 6.98 -22.34 -1.83
CA PHE A 140 6.15 -21.89 -2.95
C PHE A 140 6.51 -22.58 -4.27
N GLU A 141 7.80 -22.86 -4.49
CA GLU A 141 8.30 -23.67 -5.61
C GLU A 141 7.70 -25.08 -5.56
N ASP A 142 7.75 -25.74 -4.40
CA ASP A 142 7.15 -27.07 -4.17
C ASP A 142 5.62 -27.11 -4.42
N ALA A 143 4.98 -25.94 -4.45
CA ALA A 143 3.55 -25.77 -4.68
C ALA A 143 3.22 -25.21 -6.08
N ASP A 144 4.21 -25.01 -6.95
CA ASP A 144 4.08 -24.37 -8.26
C ASP A 144 3.41 -22.97 -8.19
N ILE A 145 3.63 -22.23 -7.09
CA ILE A 145 3.08 -20.89 -6.87
C ILE A 145 4.13 -19.85 -7.29
N PRO A 146 3.88 -19.02 -8.32
CA PRO A 146 4.85 -18.01 -8.76
C PRO A 146 5.03 -16.90 -7.72
N VAL A 147 6.29 -16.50 -7.51
CA VAL A 147 6.68 -15.45 -6.57
C VAL A 147 7.24 -14.24 -7.32
N PHE A 148 6.71 -13.06 -7.03
CA PHE A 148 7.24 -11.78 -7.50
C PHE A 148 7.97 -11.08 -6.34
N ALA A 149 9.29 -11.06 -6.37
CA ALA A 149 10.11 -10.53 -5.28
C ALA A 149 10.74 -9.18 -5.66
N GLY A 150 10.45 -8.12 -4.90
CA GLY A 150 10.98 -6.77 -5.16
C GLY A 150 12.26 -6.48 -4.42
N THR A 151 13.25 -5.89 -5.09
CA THR A 151 14.42 -5.32 -4.41
C THR A 151 14.00 -4.14 -3.53
N LEU A 152 14.69 -3.92 -2.43
CA LEU A 152 14.38 -2.86 -1.49
C LEU A 152 14.89 -1.51 -1.96
N VAL A 153 14.13 -0.46 -1.68
CA VAL A 153 14.46 0.93 -1.98
C VAL A 153 14.43 1.74 -0.70
N ALA A 154 15.27 2.77 -0.62
CA ALA A 154 15.37 3.63 0.55
C ALA A 154 15.71 5.06 0.16
N ASN A 155 15.45 5.99 1.07
CA ASN A 155 15.88 7.37 0.94
C ASN A 155 17.40 7.44 1.15
N LEU A 156 18.12 7.77 0.08
CA LEU A 156 19.58 7.85 0.05
C LEU A 156 20.08 9.27 0.29
N SER A 157 19.55 10.26 -0.44
CA SER A 157 20.05 11.64 -0.41
C SER A 157 19.32 12.54 0.60
N GLY A 158 18.06 12.26 0.90
CA GLY A 158 17.24 13.08 1.80
C GLY A 158 17.51 12.81 3.29
N GLN A 159 17.78 11.55 3.65
CA GLN A 159 17.97 11.15 5.04
C GLN A 159 19.44 10.84 5.36
N ALA A 160 20.07 11.70 6.15
CA ALA A 160 21.39 11.46 6.74
C ALA A 160 21.41 10.17 7.61
N PRO A 161 22.59 9.57 7.85
CA PRO A 161 22.73 8.44 8.78
C PRO A 161 22.07 8.71 10.13
N LEU A 162 21.34 7.72 10.64
CA LEU A 162 20.63 7.82 11.91
C LEU A 162 21.58 7.65 13.09
N SER A 163 22.62 6.82 12.93
CA SER A 163 23.68 6.65 13.93
C SER A 163 24.63 7.85 14.01
N ASP A 164 25.51 7.86 15.01
CA ASP A 164 26.64 8.79 15.14
C ASP A 164 27.93 8.24 14.52
N ASN A 165 27.83 7.26 13.61
CA ASN A 165 29.01 6.67 12.96
C ASN A 165 29.73 7.74 12.11
N PRO A 166 30.98 8.12 12.44
CA PRO A 166 31.70 9.17 11.72
C PRO A 166 31.92 8.85 10.24
N ASP A 167 32.19 7.59 9.90
CA ASP A 167 32.45 7.17 8.52
C ASP A 167 31.17 7.23 7.69
N ALA A 168 30.03 6.85 8.28
CA ALA A 168 28.72 6.98 7.64
C ALA A 168 28.39 8.45 7.36
N MET A 169 28.62 9.32 8.34
CA MET A 169 28.41 10.77 8.19
C MET A 169 29.34 11.36 7.13
N ALA A 170 30.62 11.00 7.13
CA ALA A 170 31.60 11.47 6.14
C ALA A 170 31.22 11.02 4.72
N ALA A 171 30.76 9.79 4.54
CA ALA A 171 30.27 9.30 3.24
C ALA A 171 29.03 10.07 2.78
N PHE A 172 28.11 10.41 3.69
CA PHE A 172 26.92 11.20 3.35
C PHE A 172 27.31 12.62 2.90
N GLU A 173 28.22 13.27 3.63
CA GLU A 173 28.76 14.57 3.26
C GLU A 173 29.43 14.56 1.90
N ARG A 174 30.24 13.52 1.65
CA ARG A 174 30.88 13.31 0.35
C ARG A 174 29.85 13.17 -0.78
N GLY A 175 28.74 12.48 -0.53
CA GLY A 175 27.62 12.38 -1.47
C GLY A 175 27.02 13.75 -1.81
N ARG A 176 26.82 14.62 -0.82
CA ARG A 176 26.31 15.99 -1.03
C ARG A 176 27.26 16.83 -1.86
N GLU A 177 28.56 16.75 -1.58
CA GLU A 177 29.58 17.48 -2.35
C GLU A 177 29.61 17.04 -3.81
N LEU A 178 29.63 15.72 -4.05
CA LEU A 178 29.62 15.14 -5.40
C LEU A 178 28.38 15.53 -6.19
N LEU A 179 27.21 15.50 -5.54
CA LEU A 179 25.95 15.89 -6.13
C LEU A 179 25.96 17.38 -6.51
N SER A 180 26.47 18.24 -5.63
CA SER A 180 26.62 19.68 -5.91
C SER A 180 27.59 19.98 -7.05
N ALA A 181 28.56 19.07 -7.28
CA ALA A 181 29.51 19.13 -8.38
C ALA A 181 28.98 18.54 -9.70
N GLY A 182 27.76 17.97 -9.70
CA GLY A 182 27.12 17.35 -10.86
C GLY A 182 27.56 15.90 -11.14
N ASP A 183 28.38 15.29 -10.28
CA ASP A 183 28.80 13.89 -10.41
C ASP A 183 27.79 12.96 -9.72
N VAL A 184 26.66 12.77 -10.37
CA VAL A 184 25.50 12.03 -9.85
C VAL A 184 25.83 10.57 -9.55
N ASP A 185 26.63 9.90 -10.39
CA ASP A 185 26.97 8.49 -10.20
C ASP A 185 27.89 8.29 -8.99
N ALA A 186 28.91 9.13 -8.82
CA ALA A 186 29.77 9.07 -7.64
C ALA A 186 28.99 9.48 -6.37
N ALA A 187 28.12 10.50 -6.45
CA ALA A 187 27.26 10.91 -5.35
C ALA A 187 26.38 9.76 -4.87
N ARG A 188 25.73 9.05 -5.81
CA ARG A 188 24.90 7.88 -5.52
C ARG A 188 25.69 6.78 -4.82
N SER A 189 26.93 6.53 -5.24
CA SER A 189 27.82 5.57 -4.57
C SER A 189 28.09 6.00 -3.12
N ALA A 190 28.47 7.26 -2.91
CA ALA A 190 28.77 7.77 -1.58
C ALA A 190 27.56 7.76 -0.63
N PHE A 191 26.35 8.08 -1.12
CA PHE A 191 25.12 7.93 -0.33
C PHE A 191 24.80 6.47 0.01
N ARG A 192 25.05 5.53 -0.91
CA ARG A 192 24.92 4.10 -0.64
C ARG A 192 25.91 3.64 0.42
N ASP A 193 27.16 4.12 0.38
CA ASP A 193 28.17 3.82 1.39
C ASP A 193 27.75 4.37 2.76
N ALA A 194 27.22 5.60 2.82
CA ALA A 194 26.65 6.17 4.03
C ALA A 194 25.55 5.30 4.64
N MET A 195 24.62 4.81 3.81
CA MET A 195 23.57 3.88 4.24
C MET A 195 24.15 2.55 4.75
N ASN A 196 25.15 1.99 4.05
CA ASN A 196 25.79 0.73 4.46
C ASN A 196 26.61 0.89 5.74
N LEU A 197 27.20 2.05 6.01
CA LEU A 197 27.99 2.31 7.23
C LEU A 197 27.11 2.70 8.42
N ASP A 198 25.87 3.14 8.18
CA ASP A 198 24.92 3.52 9.23
C ASP A 198 24.67 2.35 10.20
N ALA A 199 25.04 2.54 11.47
CA ALA A 199 24.95 1.49 12.48
C ALA A 199 23.49 1.29 12.97
N ILE A 200 22.59 2.25 12.73
CA ILE A 200 21.15 2.07 12.93
C ILE A 200 20.55 1.58 11.60
N ARG A 201 20.68 0.28 11.39
CA ARG A 201 20.28 -0.46 10.18
C ARG A 201 18.78 -0.68 10.02
N PHE A 202 17.99 0.40 9.99
CA PHE A 202 16.60 0.32 9.53
C PHE A 202 16.51 0.27 8.01
N ARG A 203 17.40 0.98 7.30
CA ARG A 203 17.60 0.77 5.86
C ARG A 203 18.35 -0.54 5.64
N ALA A 204 17.84 -1.37 4.73
CA ALA A 204 18.50 -2.63 4.40
C ALA A 204 19.84 -2.34 3.69
N PRO A 205 20.92 -3.04 4.04
CA PRO A 205 22.20 -2.88 3.34
C PRO A 205 22.11 -3.44 1.92
N THR A 206 23.02 -3.00 1.04
CA THR A 206 23.08 -3.43 -0.36
C THR A 206 23.12 -4.96 -0.51
N ALA A 207 23.79 -5.65 0.41
CA ALA A 207 23.86 -7.11 0.44
C ALA A 207 22.49 -7.82 0.48
N VAL A 208 21.45 -7.19 1.05
CA VAL A 208 20.08 -7.76 1.02
C VAL A 208 19.53 -7.75 -0.40
N ASN A 209 19.71 -6.67 -1.16
CA ASN A 209 19.27 -6.62 -2.56
C ASN A 209 20.09 -7.56 -3.45
N GLU A 210 21.37 -7.75 -3.17
CA GLU A 210 22.18 -8.76 -3.87
C GLU A 210 21.60 -10.17 -3.69
N ARG A 211 21.15 -10.51 -2.47
CA ARG A 211 20.44 -11.78 -2.20
C ARG A 211 19.10 -11.85 -2.93
N ILE A 212 18.30 -10.78 -2.91
CA ILE A 212 17.03 -10.73 -3.65
C ILE A 212 17.24 -10.96 -5.14
N ARG A 213 18.26 -10.32 -5.75
CA ARG A 213 18.59 -10.51 -7.17
C ARG A 213 18.99 -11.94 -7.50
N SER A 214 19.73 -12.60 -6.61
CA SER A 214 20.11 -14.01 -6.82
C SER A 214 18.91 -14.96 -6.88
N TRP A 215 17.75 -14.58 -6.34
CA TRP A 215 16.54 -15.41 -6.43
C TRP A 215 15.99 -15.53 -7.86
N SER A 216 16.42 -14.69 -8.80
CA SER A 216 16.06 -14.85 -10.22
C SER A 216 16.59 -16.13 -10.86
N GLU A 217 17.56 -16.80 -10.21
CA GLU A 217 18.08 -18.10 -10.63
C GLU A 217 17.16 -19.27 -10.23
N ARG A 218 16.13 -19.00 -9.41
CA ARG A 218 15.20 -20.02 -8.93
C ARG A 218 13.98 -20.11 -9.85
N ASP A 219 13.53 -21.34 -10.08
CA ASP A 219 12.33 -21.59 -10.87
C ASP A 219 11.10 -20.97 -10.17
N GLY A 220 10.17 -20.41 -10.95
CA GLY A 220 8.95 -19.80 -10.40
C GLY A 220 9.13 -18.46 -9.68
N VAL A 221 10.35 -17.90 -9.62
CA VAL A 221 10.62 -16.60 -8.99
C VAL A 221 10.94 -15.53 -10.05
N SER A 222 10.18 -14.44 -10.04
CA SER A 222 10.41 -13.24 -10.83
C SER A 222 10.91 -12.10 -9.93
N VAL A 223 12.14 -11.63 -10.14
CA VAL A 223 12.69 -10.49 -9.40
C VAL A 223 12.30 -9.18 -10.07
N VAL A 224 11.66 -8.29 -9.30
CA VAL A 224 11.29 -6.92 -9.70
C VAL A 224 12.35 -5.96 -9.16
N ASP A 225 13.28 -5.53 -10.00
CA ASP A 225 14.35 -4.60 -9.60
C ASP A 225 13.81 -3.15 -9.53
N LEU A 226 13.49 -2.72 -8.31
CA LEU A 226 12.93 -1.41 -8.00
C LEU A 226 14.00 -0.31 -7.88
N GLU A 227 15.28 -0.65 -7.65
CA GLU A 227 16.35 0.37 -7.58
C GLU A 227 16.46 1.22 -8.87
N PRO A 228 16.48 0.66 -10.10
CA PRO A 228 16.51 1.47 -11.32
C PRO A 228 15.19 2.24 -11.56
N VAL A 229 14.05 1.71 -11.11
CA VAL A 229 12.74 2.37 -11.22
C VAL A 229 12.73 3.65 -10.39
N PHE A 230 13.12 3.56 -9.12
CA PHE A 230 13.19 4.72 -8.23
C PHE A 230 14.25 5.72 -8.68
N ARG A 231 15.41 5.23 -9.16
CA ARG A 231 16.44 6.10 -9.74
C ARG A 231 15.89 6.92 -10.91
N ALA A 232 15.17 6.29 -11.83
CA ALA A 232 14.66 6.97 -13.02
C ALA A 232 13.57 7.99 -12.71
N ALA A 233 12.80 7.75 -11.64
CA ALA A 233 11.71 8.63 -11.22
C ALA A 233 12.17 9.78 -10.31
N SER A 234 13.38 9.73 -9.76
CA SER A 234 13.88 10.77 -8.86
C SER A 234 14.46 11.98 -9.58
N ASP A 235 14.18 13.17 -9.05
CA ASP A 235 14.53 14.47 -9.65
C ASP A 235 16.01 14.59 -10.04
N GLU A 236 16.91 14.07 -9.19
CA GLU A 236 18.37 14.13 -9.39
C GLU A 236 19.00 12.76 -9.70
N GLY A 237 18.18 11.76 -10.05
CA GLY A 237 18.65 10.39 -10.26
C GLY A 237 19.16 9.69 -8.98
N ILE A 238 18.81 10.22 -7.81
CA ILE A 238 19.14 9.65 -6.49
C ILE A 238 17.89 9.74 -5.60
N PRO A 239 17.35 8.62 -5.10
CA PRO A 239 16.13 8.66 -4.32
C PRO A 239 16.23 9.46 -3.02
N GLY A 240 15.31 10.41 -2.84
CA GLY A 240 15.23 11.34 -1.72
C GLY A 240 13.80 11.53 -1.21
N TYR A 241 13.50 12.71 -0.66
CA TYR A 241 12.15 13.02 -0.13
C TYR A 241 11.08 13.27 -1.21
N ASP A 242 11.47 13.29 -2.48
CA ASP A 242 10.57 13.24 -3.63
C ASP A 242 9.76 11.93 -3.65
N LEU A 243 10.39 10.81 -3.32
CA LEU A 243 9.76 9.49 -3.34
C LEU A 243 9.65 8.81 -1.98
N PHE A 244 10.16 9.41 -0.91
CA PHE A 244 10.10 8.87 0.46
C PHE A 244 9.53 9.87 1.48
N THR A 245 8.74 9.37 2.42
CA THR A 245 8.22 10.17 3.55
C THR A 245 9.21 10.25 4.71
N ASP A 246 10.09 9.26 4.82
CA ASP A 246 11.15 9.19 5.83
C ASP A 246 12.42 8.53 5.24
N HIS A 247 13.21 7.87 6.08
CA HIS A 247 14.39 7.10 5.68
C HIS A 247 14.16 5.93 4.69
N LEU A 248 12.96 5.33 4.64
CA LEU A 248 12.71 4.13 3.81
C LEU A 248 11.25 3.91 3.38
N HIS A 249 10.28 4.63 3.96
CA HIS A 249 8.88 4.45 3.56
C HIS A 249 8.57 5.33 2.34
N PRO A 250 8.11 4.74 1.22
CA PRO A 250 7.77 5.50 0.03
C PRO A 250 6.61 6.49 0.26
N THR A 251 6.58 7.57 -0.51
CA THR A 251 5.39 8.42 -0.65
C THR A 251 4.29 7.67 -1.41
N LEU A 252 3.09 8.27 -1.52
CA LEU A 252 2.06 7.71 -2.43
C LEU A 252 2.59 7.54 -3.85
N GLU A 253 3.41 8.48 -4.33
CA GLU A 253 4.05 8.39 -5.65
C GLU A 253 5.05 7.23 -5.71
N GLY A 254 5.88 7.05 -4.66
CA GLY A 254 6.76 5.89 -4.56
C GLY A 254 5.99 4.55 -4.53
N TYR A 255 4.87 4.46 -3.83
CA TYR A 255 4.02 3.27 -3.84
C TYR A 255 3.36 3.02 -5.21
N ASP A 256 2.91 4.07 -5.91
CA ASP A 256 2.35 3.94 -7.27
C ASP A 256 3.43 3.42 -8.25
N LEU A 257 4.68 3.89 -8.13
CA LEU A 257 5.81 3.37 -8.92
C LEU A 257 6.09 1.89 -8.65
N MET A 258 6.10 1.49 -7.37
CA MET A 258 6.26 0.08 -7.00
C MET A 258 5.13 -0.77 -7.57
N ALA A 259 3.88 -0.32 -7.41
CA ALA A 259 2.71 -1.02 -7.92
C ALA A 259 2.75 -1.19 -9.44
N GLY A 260 3.20 -0.16 -10.17
CA GLY A 260 3.43 -0.22 -11.61
C GLY A 260 4.47 -1.27 -12.00
N ALA A 261 5.65 -1.26 -11.37
CA ALA A 261 6.73 -2.21 -11.67
C ALA A 261 6.34 -3.67 -11.39
N PHE A 262 5.66 -3.93 -10.26
CA PHE A 262 5.11 -5.25 -9.98
C PHE A 262 4.03 -5.63 -10.98
N PHE A 263 3.12 -4.72 -11.32
CA PHE A 263 2.05 -4.99 -12.27
C PHE A 263 2.57 -5.35 -13.66
N GLU A 264 3.59 -4.65 -14.17
CA GLU A 264 4.20 -4.95 -15.47
C GLU A 264 4.78 -6.37 -15.51
N ASN A 265 5.48 -6.78 -14.45
CA ASN A 265 6.02 -8.14 -14.32
C ASN A 265 4.91 -9.18 -14.24
N MET A 266 3.87 -8.91 -13.44
CA MET A 266 2.73 -9.81 -13.31
C MET A 266 1.94 -9.93 -14.62
N GLU A 267 1.70 -8.81 -15.32
CA GLU A 267 0.95 -8.77 -16.58
C GLU A 267 1.62 -9.61 -17.68
N ALA A 268 2.95 -9.59 -17.74
CA ALA A 268 3.70 -10.41 -18.68
C ALA A 268 3.67 -11.92 -18.31
N HIS A 269 3.41 -12.26 -17.04
CA HIS A 269 3.44 -13.63 -16.56
C HIS A 269 2.17 -14.42 -16.94
N PRO A 270 2.25 -15.73 -17.25
CA PRO A 270 1.09 -16.57 -17.60
C PRO A 270 -0.08 -16.54 -16.61
N VAL A 271 0.21 -16.32 -15.32
CA VAL A 271 -0.80 -16.20 -14.26
C VAL A 271 -1.80 -15.06 -14.50
N VAL A 272 -1.38 -13.98 -15.19
CA VAL A 272 -2.26 -12.86 -15.56
C VAL A 272 -2.59 -12.90 -17.04
N SER A 273 -1.58 -13.06 -17.91
CA SER A 273 -1.80 -13.02 -19.37
C SER A 273 -2.72 -14.14 -19.86
N GLY A 274 -2.70 -15.31 -19.22
CA GLY A 274 -3.60 -16.43 -19.52
C GLY A 274 -5.06 -16.20 -19.12
N LEU A 275 -5.34 -15.19 -18.29
CA LEU A 275 -6.69 -14.83 -17.84
C LEU A 275 -7.30 -13.66 -18.63
N ALA A 276 -6.51 -13.01 -19.50
CA ALA A 276 -6.98 -11.87 -20.27
C ALA A 276 -8.00 -12.32 -21.33
N ASP A 277 -9.20 -11.72 -21.30
CA ASP A 277 -10.25 -11.89 -22.31
C ASP A 277 -10.05 -10.89 -23.47
N ASP A 278 -10.67 -11.17 -24.62
CA ASP A 278 -10.72 -10.26 -25.77
C ASP A 278 -11.57 -9.01 -25.47
N ASP A 279 -12.53 -9.10 -24.54
CA ASP A 279 -13.37 -7.98 -24.11
C ASP A 279 -12.57 -6.99 -23.23
N ARG A 280 -11.85 -6.04 -23.85
CA ARG A 280 -11.01 -5.07 -23.13
C ARG A 280 -11.81 -3.87 -22.63
N ILE A 281 -12.02 -3.81 -21.31
CA ILE A 281 -12.45 -2.59 -20.63
C ILE A 281 -11.21 -1.76 -20.29
N THR A 282 -11.06 -0.60 -20.92
CA THR A 282 -9.95 0.31 -20.64
C THR A 282 -10.41 1.39 -19.68
N ILE A 283 -9.75 1.47 -18.52
CA ILE A 283 -9.96 2.52 -17.52
C ILE A 283 -8.64 3.27 -17.39
N PRO A 284 -8.62 4.60 -17.61
CA PRO A 284 -7.43 5.41 -17.39
C PRO A 284 -6.92 5.26 -15.96
N TRP A 285 -5.64 4.92 -15.85
CA TRP A 285 -4.89 4.82 -14.59
C TRP A 285 -3.79 5.90 -14.52
N ASP A 286 -3.97 6.98 -15.28
CA ASP A 286 -3.06 8.13 -15.39
C ASP A 286 -3.20 9.11 -14.21
N GLU A 287 -4.36 9.14 -13.57
CA GLU A 287 -4.52 9.84 -12.28
C GLU A 287 -3.89 9.02 -11.15
N ARG A 288 -2.75 9.52 -10.64
CA ARG A 288 -2.14 9.12 -9.36
C ARG A 288 -3.23 8.84 -8.33
N ALA A 289 -3.10 7.78 -7.55
CA ALA A 289 -4.11 7.37 -6.58
C ALA A 289 -4.29 8.46 -5.50
N GLY A 290 -5.19 9.40 -5.77
CA GLY A 290 -5.49 10.49 -4.84
C GLY A 290 -6.22 9.94 -3.63
N SER A 291 -5.59 10.01 -2.46
CA SER A 291 -6.22 9.66 -1.19
C SER A 291 -7.13 10.79 -0.68
N ASP A 292 -7.98 10.48 0.29
CA ASP A 292 -8.82 11.48 0.95
C ASP A 292 -8.00 12.36 1.92
N ALA A 293 -8.49 13.57 2.18
CA ALA A 293 -7.77 14.54 2.99
C ALA A 293 -7.62 14.13 4.47
N PHE A 294 -8.55 13.32 5.01
CA PHE A 294 -8.43 12.81 6.38
C PHE A 294 -7.34 11.75 6.49
N SER A 295 -7.29 10.80 5.55
CA SER A 295 -6.28 9.74 5.55
C SER A 295 -4.87 10.32 5.38
N LEU A 296 -4.70 11.30 4.49
CA LEU A 296 -3.43 12.04 4.33
C LEU A 296 -3.04 12.75 5.63
N ALA A 297 -3.95 13.55 6.21
CA ALA A 297 -3.66 14.27 7.46
C ALA A 297 -3.39 13.32 8.64
N SER A 298 -4.05 12.15 8.69
CA SER A 298 -3.79 11.13 9.71
C SER A 298 -2.40 10.54 9.56
N ALA A 299 -1.97 10.24 8.33
CA ALA A 299 -0.63 9.76 8.04
C ALA A 299 0.42 10.82 8.41
N ASP A 300 0.22 12.08 8.02
CA ASP A 300 1.13 13.18 8.34
C ASP A 300 1.37 13.31 9.84
N ILE A 301 0.30 13.29 10.65
CA ILE A 301 0.43 13.41 12.10
C ILE A 301 1.20 12.22 12.69
N LEU A 302 0.96 11.00 12.19
CA LEU A 302 1.68 9.80 12.67
C LEU A 302 3.16 9.83 12.28
N ILE A 303 3.47 10.31 11.07
CA ILE A 303 4.84 10.46 10.57
C ILE A 303 5.56 11.56 11.35
N GLU A 304 4.96 12.73 11.53
CA GLU A 304 5.51 13.83 12.33
C GLU A 304 5.81 13.37 13.76
N ARG A 305 4.86 12.64 14.38
CA ARG A 305 5.07 12.06 15.71
C ARG A 305 6.26 11.10 15.71
N LEU A 306 6.37 10.21 14.73
CA LEU A 306 7.48 9.27 14.62
C LEU A 306 8.84 9.98 14.48
N LEU A 307 8.90 11.00 13.61
CA LEU A 307 10.12 11.75 13.29
C LEU A 307 10.52 12.76 14.38
N SER A 308 9.63 13.05 15.33
CA SER A 308 9.89 13.98 16.44
C SER A 308 10.80 13.43 17.55
N ASP A 309 11.09 12.12 17.54
CA ASP A 309 11.85 11.43 18.59
C ASP A 309 13.14 10.79 18.03
N TYR A 310 13.96 10.24 18.91
CA TYR A 310 15.13 9.44 18.56
C TYR A 310 14.71 8.23 17.69
N PRO A 311 15.48 7.84 16.64
CA PRO A 311 16.80 8.35 16.26
C PRO A 311 16.80 9.55 15.29
N PHE A 312 15.64 10.08 14.89
CA PHE A 312 15.55 11.16 13.92
C PHE A 312 15.91 12.53 14.52
N ARG A 313 15.44 12.81 15.74
CA ARG A 313 15.89 13.97 16.53
C ARG A 313 16.71 13.49 17.73
N LYS A 314 18.02 13.78 17.70
CA LYS A 314 18.96 13.44 18.78
C LYS A 314 18.82 14.44 19.94
N ASN A 315 19.01 13.98 21.18
CA ASN A 315 19.02 14.81 22.40
C ASN A 315 17.71 15.54 22.74
N VAL A 316 16.55 15.02 22.33
CA VAL A 316 15.25 15.61 22.71
C VAL A 316 14.75 15.00 24.03
N ALA A 317 14.35 15.88 24.96
CA ALA A 317 13.71 15.49 26.20
C ALA A 317 12.31 14.89 25.93
N GLU A 318 11.93 13.89 26.72
CA GLU A 318 10.67 13.17 26.51
C GLU A 318 9.43 14.07 26.66
N ASP A 319 9.42 14.91 27.70
CA ASP A 319 8.32 15.83 27.99
C ASP A 319 8.11 16.89 26.90
N SER A 320 9.19 17.34 26.23
CA SER A 320 9.08 18.37 25.20
C SER A 320 8.37 17.86 23.95
N THR A 321 8.63 16.62 23.52
CA THR A 321 7.97 16.02 22.34
C THR A 321 6.46 15.85 22.55
N THR A 322 6.04 15.53 23.78
CA THR A 322 4.63 15.28 24.10
C THR A 322 3.83 16.58 24.13
N VAL A 323 4.42 17.65 24.66
CA VAL A 323 3.80 18.99 24.67
C VAL A 323 3.70 19.57 23.25
N GLU A 324 4.75 19.43 22.43
CA GLU A 324 4.75 19.86 21.02
C GLU A 324 3.64 19.16 20.23
N TYR A 325 3.56 17.83 20.33
CA TYR A 325 2.54 17.02 19.67
C TYR A 325 1.11 17.41 20.07
N ALA A 326 0.85 17.61 21.37
CA ALA A 326 -0.47 18.04 21.85
C ALA A 326 -0.87 19.42 21.29
N ARG A 327 0.09 20.34 21.15
CA ARG A 327 -0.12 21.66 20.56
C ARG A 327 -0.41 21.57 19.07
N GLU A 328 0.32 20.76 18.33
CA GLU A 328 0.11 20.52 16.90
C GLU A 328 -1.29 19.97 16.61
N LEU A 329 -1.74 18.99 17.40
CA LEU A 329 -3.10 18.45 17.31
C LEU A 329 -4.17 19.54 17.52
N ALA A 330 -3.98 20.45 18.49
CA ALA A 330 -4.91 21.55 18.75
C ALA A 330 -4.97 22.56 17.59
N VAL A 331 -3.83 22.85 16.96
CA VAL A 331 -3.75 23.71 15.77
C VAL A 331 -4.44 23.04 14.58
N ARG A 332 -4.15 21.76 14.31
CA ARG A 332 -4.79 21.00 13.22
C ARG A 332 -6.30 20.92 13.40
N LYS A 333 -6.76 20.65 14.62
CA LYS A 333 -8.19 20.63 14.97
C LYS A 333 -8.90 21.93 14.61
N SER A 334 -8.24 23.07 14.80
CA SER A 334 -8.79 24.41 14.57
C SER A 334 -8.40 25.05 13.22
N SER A 335 -7.74 24.31 12.32
CA SER A 335 -7.19 24.82 11.06
C SER A 335 -8.22 25.26 10.01
N GLY A 336 -9.48 24.84 10.16
CA GLY A 336 -10.53 25.01 9.15
C GLY A 336 -10.42 24.03 7.96
N ARG A 337 -9.34 23.26 7.86
CA ARG A 337 -9.17 22.20 6.87
C ARG A 337 -9.85 20.94 7.37
N LEU A 338 -10.84 20.45 6.60
CA LEU A 338 -11.70 19.33 7.02
C LEU A 338 -10.89 18.07 7.38
N GLY A 339 -9.91 17.71 6.54
CA GLY A 339 -9.05 16.54 6.77
C GLY A 339 -8.28 16.63 8.08
N ASP A 340 -7.61 17.75 8.34
CA ASP A 340 -6.87 18.00 9.59
C ASP A 340 -7.78 17.97 10.82
N SER A 341 -8.95 18.62 10.73
CA SER A 341 -9.90 18.65 11.84
C SER A 341 -10.38 17.25 12.19
N LEU A 342 -10.74 16.43 11.18
CA LEU A 342 -11.16 15.04 11.39
C LEU A 342 -10.01 14.18 11.93
N ALA A 343 -8.79 14.32 11.39
CA ALA A 343 -7.62 13.56 11.83
C ALA A 343 -7.28 13.85 13.29
N ALA A 344 -7.23 15.13 13.67
CA ALA A 344 -7.00 15.52 15.05
C ALA A 344 -8.12 15.04 16.00
N VAL A 345 -9.38 15.01 15.55
CA VAL A 345 -10.49 14.48 16.34
C VAL A 345 -10.33 12.97 16.56
N VAL A 346 -10.04 12.18 15.52
CA VAL A 346 -9.82 10.74 15.65
C VAL A 346 -8.68 10.41 16.62
N MET A 347 -7.63 11.23 16.64
CA MET A 347 -6.49 11.02 17.55
C MET A 347 -6.76 11.44 19.00
N THR A 348 -7.76 12.29 19.24
CA THR A 348 -8.04 12.87 20.57
C THR A 348 -9.39 12.46 21.15
N SER A 349 -10.21 11.70 20.41
CA SER A 349 -11.60 11.35 20.75
C SER A 349 -11.92 9.92 20.29
N PRO A 350 -12.96 9.26 20.83
CA PRO A 350 -13.31 7.88 20.47
C PRO A 350 -13.99 7.74 19.09
N MET A 351 -13.81 8.71 18.18
CA MET A 351 -14.37 8.64 16.84
C MET A 351 -13.62 7.57 16.04
N SER A 352 -14.35 6.63 15.42
CA SER A 352 -13.73 5.63 14.56
C SER A 352 -13.32 6.22 13.21
N ILE A 353 -12.36 5.56 12.54
CA ILE A 353 -11.94 5.92 11.17
C ILE A 353 -13.13 5.91 10.21
N GLN A 354 -14.01 4.91 10.30
CA GLN A 354 -15.20 4.85 9.43
C GLN A 354 -16.15 6.02 9.68
N ALA A 355 -16.34 6.43 10.94
CA ALA A 355 -17.17 7.58 11.28
C ALA A 355 -16.57 8.89 10.72
N ALA A 356 -15.26 9.07 10.85
CA ALA A 356 -14.57 10.24 10.30
C ALA A 356 -14.66 10.31 8.77
N LEU A 357 -14.44 9.19 8.07
CA LEU A 357 -14.57 9.15 6.61
C LEU A 357 -16.00 9.42 6.14
N ASN A 358 -17.01 8.85 6.81
CA ASN A 358 -18.42 9.12 6.51
C ASN A 358 -18.76 10.60 6.69
N GLU A 359 -18.29 11.21 7.79
CA GLU A 359 -18.49 12.62 8.06
C GLU A 359 -17.75 13.51 7.04
N GLY A 360 -16.55 13.11 6.63
CA GLY A 360 -15.79 13.75 5.56
C GLY A 360 -16.55 13.75 4.24
N ALA A 361 -17.12 12.61 3.84
CA ALA A 361 -17.94 12.51 2.63
C ALA A 361 -19.20 13.40 2.72
N ARG A 362 -19.93 13.33 3.84
CA ARG A 362 -21.16 14.09 4.07
C ARG A 362 -20.92 15.61 4.02
N LEU A 363 -19.89 16.09 4.71
CA LEU A 363 -19.55 17.51 4.74
C LEU A 363 -19.02 18.02 3.39
N SER A 364 -18.30 17.17 2.64
CA SER A 364 -17.85 17.51 1.29
C SER A 364 -19.03 17.68 0.33
N LEU A 365 -20.00 16.76 0.37
CA LEU A 365 -21.25 16.88 -0.41
C LEU A 365 -22.05 18.13 -0.02
N ALA A 366 -22.18 18.43 1.28
CA ALA A 366 -22.88 19.62 1.76
C ALA A 366 -22.22 20.93 1.28
N ARG A 367 -20.94 20.91 0.95
CA ARG A 367 -20.18 22.03 0.36
C ARG A 367 -20.17 22.04 -1.17
N GLY A 368 -20.82 21.06 -1.81
CA GLY A 368 -20.81 20.89 -3.27
C GLY A 368 -19.52 20.30 -3.83
N ASP A 369 -18.60 19.79 -2.99
CA ASP A 369 -17.35 19.16 -3.43
C ASP A 369 -17.54 17.65 -3.62
N SER A 370 -18.07 17.28 -4.79
CA SER A 370 -18.29 15.89 -5.15
C SER A 370 -17.00 15.09 -5.31
N LEU A 371 -15.87 15.74 -5.69
CA LEU A 371 -14.59 15.04 -5.84
C LEU A 371 -14.03 14.63 -4.50
N ALA A 372 -14.00 15.55 -3.53
CA ALA A 372 -13.57 15.22 -2.17
C ALA A 372 -14.46 14.13 -1.58
N ALA A 373 -15.78 14.23 -1.75
CA ALA A 373 -16.71 13.19 -1.29
C ALA A 373 -16.41 11.81 -1.89
N MET A 374 -16.15 11.71 -3.19
CA MET A 374 -15.77 10.46 -3.84
C MET A 374 -14.45 9.89 -3.31
N ARG A 375 -13.46 10.72 -2.98
CA ARG A 375 -12.21 10.26 -2.35
C ARG A 375 -12.46 9.66 -0.96
N TYR A 376 -13.28 10.31 -0.13
CA TYR A 376 -13.70 9.74 1.15
C TYR A 376 -14.43 8.40 0.98
N TYR A 377 -15.32 8.30 0.00
CA TYR A 377 -16.00 7.05 -0.30
C TYR A 377 -15.05 5.95 -0.78
N ALA A 378 -14.08 6.29 -1.63
CA ALA A 378 -13.05 5.35 -2.08
C ALA A 378 -12.32 4.72 -0.87
N SER A 379 -11.93 5.54 0.10
CA SER A 379 -11.31 5.05 1.34
C SER A 379 -12.27 4.17 2.16
N LEU A 380 -13.56 4.54 2.27
CA LEU A 380 -14.55 3.74 2.98
C LEU A 380 -14.77 2.36 2.36
N PHE A 381 -14.57 2.19 1.05
CA PHE A 381 -14.69 0.88 0.41
C PHE A 381 -13.70 -0.15 0.98
N HIS A 382 -12.52 0.30 1.42
CA HIS A 382 -11.54 -0.57 2.06
C HIS A 382 -11.96 -0.98 3.48
N TRP A 383 -12.73 -0.13 4.18
CA TRP A 383 -13.25 -0.41 5.51
C TRP A 383 -14.59 -1.15 5.51
N GLN A 384 -15.36 -1.03 4.42
CA GLN A 384 -16.68 -1.64 4.25
C GLN A 384 -16.79 -2.32 2.86
N PRO A 385 -15.96 -3.33 2.57
CA PRO A 385 -15.80 -3.90 1.23
C PRO A 385 -17.04 -4.61 0.68
N PHE A 386 -18.07 -4.82 1.50
CA PHE A 386 -19.33 -5.48 1.11
C PHE A 386 -20.55 -4.56 1.21
N ASN A 387 -20.37 -3.26 1.49
CA ASN A 387 -21.48 -2.32 1.57
C ASN A 387 -21.86 -1.79 0.17
N ALA A 388 -22.70 -2.55 -0.54
CA ALA A 388 -23.14 -2.21 -1.89
C ALA A 388 -23.84 -0.84 -1.97
N GLN A 389 -24.66 -0.49 -0.97
CA GLN A 389 -25.37 0.79 -0.95
C GLN A 389 -24.41 1.98 -0.87
N LEU A 390 -23.38 1.87 -0.02
CA LEU A 390 -22.31 2.87 0.06
C LEU A 390 -21.61 3.03 -1.30
N MET A 391 -21.32 1.91 -1.97
CA MET A 391 -20.67 1.93 -3.28
C MET A 391 -21.54 2.59 -4.35
N GLN A 392 -22.84 2.28 -4.37
CA GLN A 392 -23.80 2.93 -5.26
C GLN A 392 -23.86 4.44 -5.01
N ASN A 393 -23.96 4.87 -3.75
CA ASN A 393 -24.02 6.28 -3.38
C ASN A 393 -22.77 7.04 -3.85
N ALA A 394 -21.59 6.43 -3.70
CA ALA A 394 -20.32 7.01 -4.13
C ALA A 394 -20.25 7.21 -5.65
N VAL A 395 -20.62 6.19 -6.42
CA VAL A 395 -20.65 6.24 -7.90
C VAL A 395 -21.71 7.24 -8.37
N ALA A 396 -22.90 7.23 -7.76
CA ALA A 396 -23.99 8.16 -8.07
C ALA A 396 -23.60 9.62 -7.84
N ALA A 397 -22.81 9.92 -6.80
CA ALA A 397 -22.35 11.28 -6.52
C ALA A 397 -21.45 11.86 -7.62
N GLY A 398 -20.78 11.01 -8.41
CA GLY A 398 -19.91 11.43 -9.51
C GLY A 398 -20.56 11.40 -10.90
N LEU A 399 -21.55 10.52 -11.12
CA LEU A 399 -22.13 10.23 -12.44
C LEU A 399 -22.69 11.46 -13.19
N ALA A 400 -23.13 12.48 -12.46
CA ALA A 400 -23.70 13.70 -13.02
C ALA A 400 -22.67 14.61 -13.73
N SER A 401 -21.37 14.40 -13.52
CA SER A 401 -20.32 15.29 -14.06
C SER A 401 -19.29 14.53 -14.89
N ALA A 402 -19.12 14.94 -16.16
CA ALA A 402 -18.11 14.39 -17.06
C ALA A 402 -16.68 14.59 -16.54
N ALA A 403 -16.44 15.66 -15.78
CA ALA A 403 -15.14 15.96 -15.18
C ALA A 403 -14.73 14.96 -14.07
N ARG A 404 -15.59 13.97 -13.77
CA ARG A 404 -15.39 12.97 -12.74
C ARG A 404 -15.36 11.55 -13.29
N ASP A 405 -15.46 11.38 -14.61
CA ASP A 405 -15.61 10.07 -15.23
C ASP A 405 -14.44 9.12 -14.91
N SER A 406 -13.20 9.61 -14.81
CA SER A 406 -12.02 8.82 -14.41
C SER A 406 -12.19 8.18 -13.03
N VAL A 407 -12.56 8.97 -12.03
CA VAL A 407 -12.80 8.52 -10.64
C VAL A 407 -14.02 7.59 -10.57
N VAL A 408 -15.11 7.96 -11.26
CA VAL A 408 -16.33 7.16 -11.31
C VAL A 408 -16.06 5.78 -11.91
N GLU A 409 -15.26 5.70 -12.97
CA GLU A 409 -14.90 4.43 -13.60
C GLU A 409 -14.13 3.52 -12.63
N ARG A 410 -13.17 4.06 -11.88
CA ARG A 410 -12.44 3.27 -10.88
C ARG A 410 -13.35 2.77 -9.75
N LEU A 411 -14.21 3.64 -9.22
CA LEU A 411 -15.17 3.27 -8.17
C LEU A 411 -16.20 2.25 -8.67
N ALA A 412 -16.69 2.43 -9.89
CA ALA A 412 -17.64 1.53 -10.51
C ALA A 412 -17.00 0.17 -10.79
N LEU A 413 -15.78 0.11 -11.31
CA LEU A 413 -15.04 -1.13 -11.45
C LEU A 413 -14.85 -1.82 -10.10
N PHE A 414 -14.49 -1.08 -9.05
CA PHE A 414 -14.34 -1.65 -7.71
C PHE A 414 -15.65 -2.29 -7.21
N GLY A 415 -16.78 -1.59 -7.36
CA GLY A 415 -18.10 -2.09 -7.01
C GLY A 415 -18.53 -3.30 -7.86
N ALA A 416 -18.29 -3.25 -9.17
CA ALA A 416 -18.62 -4.32 -10.12
C ALA A 416 -17.90 -5.64 -9.82
N ASN A 417 -16.68 -5.60 -9.28
CA ASN A 417 -15.93 -6.81 -8.94
C ASN A 417 -16.23 -7.37 -7.55
N ARG A 418 -16.93 -6.62 -6.70
CA ARG A 418 -17.29 -7.04 -5.34
C ARG A 418 -18.77 -7.30 -5.15
N THR A 419 -19.59 -6.84 -6.09
CA THR A 419 -21.03 -6.98 -6.06
C THR A 419 -21.50 -7.66 -7.35
N GLY A 420 -22.62 -8.37 -7.27
CA GLY A 420 -23.32 -8.88 -8.47
C GLY A 420 -24.30 -7.88 -9.04
N ASP A 421 -24.02 -6.57 -8.94
CA ASP A 421 -24.97 -5.51 -9.27
C ASP A 421 -24.69 -4.88 -10.64
N ALA A 422 -25.68 -4.95 -11.53
CA ALA A 422 -25.62 -4.37 -12.87
C ALA A 422 -25.45 -2.84 -12.86
N PHE A 423 -25.79 -2.15 -11.76
CA PHE A 423 -25.60 -0.71 -11.61
C PHE A 423 -24.17 -0.27 -11.93
N PHE A 424 -23.17 -0.99 -11.43
CA PHE A 424 -21.77 -0.59 -11.60
C PHE A 424 -21.27 -0.74 -13.03
N TRP A 425 -21.67 -1.83 -13.71
CA TRP A 425 -21.38 -2.02 -15.12
C TRP A 425 -22.08 -0.98 -16.00
N ASN A 426 -23.31 -0.59 -15.63
CA ASN A 426 -24.02 0.50 -16.30
C ASN A 426 -23.34 1.86 -16.08
N ALA A 427 -22.83 2.13 -14.87
CA ALA A 427 -22.09 3.34 -14.58
C ALA A 427 -20.82 3.45 -15.45
N LEU A 428 -20.03 2.36 -15.54
CA LEU A 428 -18.88 2.25 -16.44
C LEU A 428 -19.27 2.52 -17.89
N ALA A 429 -20.33 1.89 -18.37
CA ALA A 429 -20.79 2.08 -19.75
C ALA A 429 -21.18 3.54 -20.04
N VAL A 430 -21.89 4.20 -19.13
CA VAL A 430 -22.33 5.59 -19.33
C VAL A 430 -21.16 6.55 -19.42
N THR A 431 -20.17 6.43 -18.54
CA THR A 431 -18.98 7.29 -18.55
C THR A 431 -18.13 7.04 -19.80
N GLN A 432 -17.95 5.78 -20.19
CA GLN A 432 -17.19 5.42 -21.39
C GLN A 432 -17.87 5.88 -22.67
N LEU A 433 -19.20 5.77 -22.77
CA LEU A 433 -19.97 6.31 -23.90
C LEU A 433 -19.83 7.82 -24.02
N ARG A 434 -19.84 8.55 -22.89
CA ARG A 434 -19.66 10.01 -22.89
C ARG A 434 -18.29 10.42 -23.42
N GLN A 435 -17.28 9.58 -23.21
CA GLN A 435 -15.92 9.77 -23.69
C GLN A 435 -15.66 9.15 -25.07
N GLY A 436 -16.69 8.60 -25.74
CA GLY A 436 -16.55 7.98 -27.06
C GLY A 436 -15.83 6.63 -27.08
N ARG A 437 -15.60 6.00 -25.93
CA ARG A 437 -14.96 4.67 -25.82
C ARG A 437 -15.98 3.55 -26.05
N LEU A 438 -16.42 3.40 -27.30
CA LEU A 438 -17.52 2.49 -27.67
C LEU A 438 -17.22 1.02 -27.36
N GLU A 439 -16.00 0.54 -27.62
CA GLU A 439 -15.62 -0.86 -27.36
C GLU A 439 -15.71 -1.20 -25.86
N SER A 440 -15.07 -0.39 -25.00
CA SER A 440 -15.14 -0.59 -23.55
C SER A 440 -16.56 -0.46 -23.01
N ALA A 441 -17.34 0.50 -23.52
CA ALA A 441 -18.74 0.64 -23.15
C ALA A 441 -19.56 -0.60 -23.54
N GLY A 442 -19.31 -1.17 -24.72
CA GLY A 442 -19.93 -2.40 -25.19
C GLY A 442 -19.61 -3.58 -24.29
N ALA A 443 -18.34 -3.76 -23.91
CA ALA A 443 -17.91 -4.79 -22.97
C ALA A 443 -18.59 -4.63 -21.60
N ALA A 444 -18.64 -3.42 -21.05
CA ALA A 444 -19.34 -3.14 -19.79
C ALA A 444 -20.85 -3.45 -19.89
N LEU A 445 -21.51 -3.07 -20.98
CA LEU A 445 -22.94 -3.36 -21.22
C LEU A 445 -23.23 -4.85 -21.39
N LYS A 446 -22.31 -5.61 -22.00
CA LYS A 446 -22.40 -7.07 -22.11
C LYS A 446 -22.39 -7.68 -20.70
N ARG A 447 -21.51 -7.22 -19.80
CA ARG A 447 -21.47 -7.65 -18.40
C ARG A 447 -22.74 -7.26 -17.63
N ALA A 448 -23.23 -6.03 -17.80
CA ALA A 448 -24.51 -5.60 -17.22
C ALA A 448 -25.67 -6.49 -17.67
N ALA A 449 -25.73 -6.84 -18.96
CA ALA A 449 -26.78 -7.67 -19.53
C ALA A 449 -26.74 -9.14 -19.10
N LEU A 450 -25.57 -9.66 -18.70
CA LEU A 450 -25.46 -11.00 -18.11
C LEU A 450 -26.09 -11.06 -16.70
N ILE A 451 -26.06 -9.94 -15.97
CA ILE A 451 -26.60 -9.84 -14.61
C ILE A 451 -28.10 -9.52 -14.66
N ASP A 452 -28.49 -8.50 -15.44
CA ASP A 452 -29.88 -8.09 -15.60
C ASP A 452 -30.18 -7.81 -17.09
N PRO A 453 -30.64 -8.83 -17.84
CA PRO A 453 -30.89 -8.74 -19.29
C PRO A 453 -32.01 -7.77 -19.67
N ASP A 454 -32.91 -7.43 -18.74
CA ASP A 454 -34.08 -6.58 -18.97
C ASP A 454 -33.98 -5.22 -18.25
N SER A 455 -32.82 -4.92 -17.64
CA SER A 455 -32.52 -3.63 -17.03
C SER A 455 -32.81 -2.48 -17.99
N PRO A 456 -33.75 -1.57 -17.66
CA PRO A 456 -34.05 -0.43 -18.52
C PRO A 456 -32.84 0.46 -18.76
N VAL A 457 -32.00 0.66 -17.74
CA VAL A 457 -30.78 1.48 -17.83
C VAL A 457 -29.79 0.86 -18.82
N MET A 458 -29.57 -0.46 -18.73
CA MET A 458 -28.68 -1.17 -19.66
C MET A 458 -29.21 -1.11 -21.09
N LEU A 459 -30.49 -1.44 -21.30
CA LEU A 459 -31.09 -1.44 -22.64
C LEU A 459 -31.02 -0.05 -23.29
N TYR A 460 -31.27 1.01 -22.52
CA TYR A 460 -31.17 2.37 -23.01
C TYR A 460 -29.72 2.74 -23.40
N ASN A 461 -28.74 2.39 -22.56
CA ASN A 461 -27.33 2.67 -22.85
C ASN A 461 -26.79 1.82 -24.01
N ARG A 462 -27.23 0.56 -24.17
CA ARG A 462 -26.88 -0.28 -25.31
C ARG A 462 -27.49 0.23 -26.61
N ALA A 463 -28.72 0.73 -26.57
CA ALA A 463 -29.31 1.43 -27.71
C ALA A 463 -28.48 2.67 -28.12
N ARG A 464 -28.04 3.48 -27.14
CA ARG A 464 -27.16 4.64 -27.39
C ARG A 464 -25.80 4.23 -27.97
N MET A 465 -25.22 3.14 -27.45
CA MET A 465 -23.96 2.58 -27.94
C MET A 465 -24.08 2.13 -29.40
N HIS A 466 -25.11 1.34 -29.74
CA HIS A 466 -25.36 0.90 -31.11
C HIS A 466 -25.62 2.07 -32.06
N LEU A 467 -26.37 3.08 -31.61
CA LEU A 467 -26.61 4.29 -32.40
C LEU A 467 -25.29 5.05 -32.67
N ALA A 468 -24.44 5.20 -31.66
CA ALA A 468 -23.13 5.83 -31.81
C ALA A 468 -22.18 5.01 -32.73
N ALA A 469 -22.34 3.69 -32.76
CA ALA A 469 -21.62 2.79 -33.67
C ALA A 469 -22.24 2.71 -35.09
N GLY A 470 -23.36 3.39 -35.35
CA GLY A 470 -24.05 3.38 -36.64
C GLY A 470 -25.02 2.20 -36.86
N ASP A 471 -25.20 1.30 -35.89
CA ASP A 471 -26.16 0.19 -35.96
C ASP A 471 -27.56 0.62 -35.50
N SER A 472 -28.25 1.31 -36.40
CA SER A 472 -29.62 1.80 -36.16
C SER A 472 -30.64 0.67 -35.94
N ALA A 473 -30.38 -0.52 -36.48
CA ALA A 473 -31.28 -1.66 -36.36
C ALA A 473 -31.19 -2.27 -34.96
N ALA A 474 -29.98 -2.49 -34.44
CA ALA A 474 -29.78 -2.94 -33.06
C ALA A 474 -30.27 -1.89 -32.05
N ALA A 475 -29.97 -0.61 -32.28
CA ALA A 475 -30.43 0.48 -31.43
C ALA A 475 -31.97 0.50 -31.29
N ARG A 476 -32.70 0.28 -32.40
CA ARG A 476 -34.16 0.21 -32.38
C ARG A 476 -34.67 -0.99 -31.57
N ARG A 477 -34.08 -2.18 -31.76
CA ARG A 477 -34.45 -3.38 -31.00
C ARG A 477 -34.30 -3.17 -29.49
N ASP A 478 -33.19 -2.57 -29.07
CA ASP A 478 -32.94 -2.30 -27.66
C ASP A 478 -33.87 -1.23 -27.09
N LEU A 479 -34.20 -0.19 -27.86
CA LEU A 479 -35.15 0.84 -27.44
C LEU A 479 -36.57 0.29 -27.27
N ASP A 480 -36.99 -0.63 -28.13
CA ASP A 480 -38.30 -1.27 -28.01
C ASP A 480 -38.37 -2.18 -26.78
N ARG A 481 -37.29 -2.93 -26.50
CA ARG A 481 -37.16 -3.70 -25.25
C ARG A 481 -37.17 -2.79 -24.02
N PHE A 482 -36.45 -1.68 -24.06
CA PHE A 482 -36.42 -0.67 -22.99
C PHE A 482 -37.83 -0.16 -22.67
N ARG A 483 -38.59 0.24 -23.70
CA ARG A 483 -39.99 0.71 -23.54
C ARG A 483 -40.89 -0.37 -22.95
N ALA A 484 -40.69 -1.63 -23.34
CA ALA A 484 -41.43 -2.75 -22.76
C ALA A 484 -41.09 -2.96 -21.29
N ALA A 485 -39.80 -2.90 -20.92
CA ALA A 485 -39.35 -3.02 -19.53
C ALA A 485 -39.87 -1.89 -18.63
N GLN A 486 -39.84 -0.64 -19.10
CA GLN A 486 -40.40 0.49 -18.34
C GLN A 486 -41.90 0.35 -18.07
N ARG A 487 -42.68 -0.14 -19.04
CA ARG A 487 -44.11 -0.38 -18.84
C ARG A 487 -44.39 -1.44 -17.78
N ARG A 488 -43.54 -2.47 -17.67
CA ARG A 488 -43.67 -3.52 -16.64
C ARG A 488 -43.31 -3.01 -15.25
N ALA A 489 -42.33 -2.11 -15.13
CA ALA A 489 -41.88 -1.57 -13.84
C ALA A 489 -42.82 -0.50 -13.26
N GLY A 490 -43.69 0.11 -14.09
CA GLY A 490 -44.69 1.09 -13.66
C GLY A 490 -46.06 0.50 -13.31
N GLN A 491 -46.22 -0.82 -13.42
CA GLN A 491 -47.37 -1.60 -12.92
C GLN A 491 -46.97 -2.26 -11.60
#